data_AF-A0A8T5EGE0-F1
#
_entry.id   AF-A0A8T5EGE0-F1
#
_cell.length_a   1.000
_cell.length_b   1.000
_cell.length_c   1.000
_cell.angle_alpha   90.00
_cell.angle_beta   90.00
_cell.angle_gamma   90.00
#
_symmetry.space_group_name_H-M   'P 1'
#
loop_
_entity.id
_entity.type
_entity.pdbx_description
1 polymer ?
#
loop_
_entity_poly.entity_id
_entity_poly.type
_entity_poly.pdbx_seq_one_letter_code
_entity_poly.pdbx_strand_id
1 'polypeptide(L)' 'IATNGDEIVGVLEGNKMALTFHPELTSDYRFHRWLLQKSNDRVDY' A
#
# COMPACT_ATOMS: atom_id res chain seq x y z
N ILE A 1 -3.37 9.31 1.43
CA ILE A 1 -4.37 8.99 0.39
C ILE A 1 -3.63 8.93 -0.95
N ALA A 2 -3.96 7.98 -1.82
CA ALA A 2 -3.48 7.89 -3.20
C ALA A 2 -4.64 8.13 -4.17
N THR A 3 -4.38 8.86 -5.24
CA THR A 3 -5.39 9.28 -6.23
C THR A 3 -5.02 8.86 -7.65
N ASN A 4 -6.03 8.60 -8.48
CA ASN A 4 -5.92 8.46 -9.93
C ASN A 4 -6.79 9.55 -10.57
N GLY A 5 -6.19 10.67 -10.95
CA GLY A 5 -6.95 11.90 -11.24
C GLY A 5 -7.69 12.37 -9.97
N ASP A 6 -9.01 12.51 -10.08
CA ASP A 6 -9.88 12.95 -8.98
C ASP A 6 -10.42 11.79 -8.13
N GLU A 7 -10.12 10.54 -8.48
CA GLU A 7 -10.63 9.35 -7.79
C GLU A 7 -9.66 8.88 -6.69
N ILE A 8 -10.18 8.61 -5.49
CA ILE A 8 -9.40 7.96 -4.42
C ILE A 8 -9.26 6.47 -4.75
N VAL A 9 -8.02 6.01 -4.90
CA VAL A 9 -7.71 4.61 -5.22
C VAL A 9 -6.98 3.87 -4.10
N GLY A 10 -6.54 4.60 -3.06
CA GLY A 10 -5.90 4.00 -1.91
C GLY A 10 -5.95 4.87 -0.65
N VAL A 11 -6.21 4.25 0.48
CA VAL A 11 -6.17 4.88 1.81
C VAL A 11 -5.30 4.08 2.77
N LEU A 12 -4.59 4.78 3.65
CA LEU A 12 -3.79 4.20 4.73
C LEU A 12 -4.19 4.90 6.03
N GLU A 13 -4.68 4.13 7.00
CA GLU A 13 -5.05 4.60 8.34
C GLU A 13 -4.33 3.73 9.37
N GLY A 14 -3.27 4.27 9.98
CA GLY A 14 -2.38 3.49 10.85
C GLY A 14 -1.77 2.31 10.08
N ASN A 15 -2.06 1.09 10.53
CA ASN A 15 -1.62 -0.16 9.89
C ASN A 15 -2.66 -0.77 8.93
N LYS A 16 -3.84 -0.15 8.77
CA LYS A 16 -4.89 -0.61 7.87
C LYS A 16 -4.78 0.11 6.53
N MET A 17 -5.02 -0.63 5.45
CA MET A 17 -4.97 -0.12 4.09
C MET A 17 -6.13 -0.68 3.28
N ALA A 18 -6.69 0.13 2.39
CA ALA A 18 -7.65 -0.31 1.39
C ALA A 18 -7.27 0.26 0.03
N LEU A 19 -7.40 -0.56 -1.01
CA LEU A 19 -7.09 -0.24 -2.40
C LEU A 19 -8.29 -0.65 -3.27
N THR A 20 -8.53 0.08 -4.35
CA THR A 20 -9.52 -0.30 -5.37
C THR A 20 -8.91 -1.01 -6.58
N PHE A 21 -7.58 -1.20 -6.56
CA PHE A 21 -6.82 -1.88 -7.61
C PHE A 21 -6.07 -3.10 -7.05
N HIS A 22 -5.61 -3.93 -7.98
CA HIS A 22 -4.91 -5.18 -7.71
C HIS A 22 -3.39 -5.03 -7.95
N PRO A 23 -2.59 -4.67 -6.93
CA PRO A 23 -1.13 -4.53 -7.07
C PRO A 23 -0.41 -5.83 -7.46
N GLU A 24 -1.09 -6.97 -7.42
CA GLU A 24 -0.60 -8.28 -7.86
C GLU A 24 -0.68 -8.50 -9.39
N LEU A 25 -1.49 -7.71 -10.12
CA LEU A 25 -1.67 -7.85 -11.57
C LEU A 25 -0.61 -7.08 -12.39
N THR A 26 0.58 -6.90 -11.82
CA THR A 26 1.74 -6.28 -12.46
C THR A 26 3.01 -7.03 -12.07
N SER A 27 4.03 -6.98 -12.93
CA SER A 27 5.38 -7.46 -12.61
C SER A 27 6.19 -6.46 -11.75
N ASP A 28 5.59 -5.31 -11.42
CA ASP A 28 6.20 -4.32 -10.54
C ASP A 28 5.95 -4.63 -9.05
N TYR A 29 6.95 -5.21 -8.40
CA TYR A 29 6.86 -5.61 -6.99
C TYR A 29 7.12 -4.49 -5.98
N ARG A 30 7.23 -3.21 -6.40
CA ARG A 30 7.54 -2.11 -5.48
C ARG A 30 6.50 -1.96 -4.37
N PHE A 31 5.22 -2.10 -4.70
CA PHE A 31 4.14 -2.02 -3.70
C PHE A 31 4.26 -3.11 -2.63
N HIS A 32 4.49 -4.36 -3.05
CA HIS A 32 4.65 -5.51 -2.16
C HIS A 32 5.87 -5.36 -1.26
N ARG A 33 7.03 -4.94 -1.83
CA ARG A 33 8.25 -4.69 -1.02
C ARG A 33 8.04 -3.59 0.00
N TRP A 34 7.39 -2.49 -0.40
CA TRP A 34 7.04 -1.41 0.51
C TRP A 34 6.14 -1.89 1.65
N LEU A 35 5.12 -2.71 1.35
CA LEU A 35 4.19 -3.24 2.37
C LEU A 35 4.93 -4.12 3.40
N LEU A 36 5.84 -4.99 2.95
CA LEU A 36 6.67 -5.82 3.82
C LEU A 36 7.59 -4.96 4.70
N GLN A 37 8.25 -3.95 4.12
CA GLN A 37 9.09 -3.03 4.88
C GLN A 37 8.28 -2.28 5.93
N LYS A 38 7.08 -1.79 5.60
CA LYS A 38 6.17 -1.16 6.55
C LYS A 38 5.71 -2.07 7.69
N SER A 39 5.71 -3.38 7.48
CA SER A 39 5.44 -4.36 8.54
C SER A 39 6.66 -4.54 9.45
N ASN A 40 7.87 -4.59 8.87
CA ASN A 40 9.12 -4.77 9.62
C ASN A 40 9.51 -3.53 10.43
N ASP A 41 9.34 -2.33 9.86
CA ASP A 41 9.62 -1.05 10.54
C ASP A 41 8.73 -0.81 11.77
N ARG A 42 7.70 -1.64 11.98
CA ARG A 42 6.81 -1.56 13.15
C ARG A 42 7.22 -2.50 14.29
N VAL A 43 8.31 -3.24 14.14
CA VAL A 43 8.91 -4.03 15.21
C VAL A 43 9.85 -3.12 16.01
N ASP A 44 9.28 -2.14 16.70
CA ASP A 44 9.95 -1.42 17.78
C ASP A 44 9.42 -1.98 19.11
N TYR A 45 10.23 -2.83 19.75
CA TYR A 45 10.13 -3.26 21.15
C TYR A 45 11.52 -3.26 21.78
#